data_AF-A0A9E6SMF3-F1
#
_entry.id   AF-A0A9E6SMF3-F1
#
_cell.length_a   1.000
_cell.length_b   1.000
_cell.length_c   1.000
_cell.angle_alpha   90.00
_cell.angle_beta   90.00
_cell.angle_gamma   90.00
#
_symmetry.space_group_name_H-M   'P 1'
#
loop_
_entity.id
_entity.type
_entity.pdbx_description
1 polymer ?
#
loop_
_entity_poly.entity_id
_entity_poly.type
_entity_poly.pdbx_seq_one_letter_code
_entity_poly.pdbx_strand_id
1 'polypeptide(L)' 'MKNQISFASAEDCARAFYDAFARREIEAIMATWSEDDEIVCGHPGAAP' A
#
# COMPACT_ATOMS: atom_id res chain seq x y z
N MET A 1 -8.33 -11.25 -11.13
CA MET A 1 -8.05 -9.82 -11.40
C MET A 1 -8.29 -9.09 -10.09
N LYS A 2 -7.22 -8.63 -9.42
CA LYS A 2 -7.37 -7.84 -8.19
C LYS A 2 -7.78 -6.43 -8.64
N ASN A 3 -8.76 -5.84 -7.96
CA ASN A 3 -9.36 -4.58 -8.38
C ASN A 3 -8.57 -3.43 -7.75
N GLN A 4 -7.67 -2.81 -8.52
CA GLN A 4 -6.86 -1.69 -8.05
C GLN A 4 -7.76 -0.49 -7.68
N ILE A 5 -7.53 0.08 -6.49
CA ILE A 5 -8.37 1.16 -5.96
C ILE A 5 -7.84 2.50 -6.48
N SER A 6 -8.70 3.27 -7.14
CA SER A 6 -8.41 4.68 -7.44
C SER A 6 -8.81 5.53 -6.23
N PHE A 7 -7.85 6.22 -5.62
CA PHE A 7 -8.08 7.16 -4.51
C PHE A 7 -8.43 8.57 -5.02
N ALA A 8 -9.21 9.33 -4.26
CA ALA A 8 -9.62 10.69 -4.63
C ALA A 8 -8.47 11.71 -4.54
N SER A 9 -7.46 11.42 -3.72
CA SER A 9 -6.26 12.25 -3.52
C SER A 9 -5.08 11.37 -3.06
N ALA A 10 -3.87 11.94 -3.06
CA ALA A 10 -2.68 11.26 -2.52
C ALA A 10 -2.80 11.06 -1.00
N GLU A 11 -3.34 12.05 -0.28
CA GLU A 11 -3.61 11.98 1.15
C GLU A 11 -4.58 10.84 1.50
N ASP A 12 -5.61 10.64 0.68
CA ASP A 12 -6.57 9.54 0.89
C ASP A 12 -5.91 8.16 0.70
N CYS A 13 -5.00 8.04 -0.27
CA CYS A 13 -4.20 6.82 -0.45
C CYS A 13 -3.30 6.56 0.76
N ALA A 14 -2.55 7.57 1.22
CA ALA A 14 -1.66 7.44 2.37
C ALA A 14 -2.42 7.07 3.66
N ARG A 15 -3.58 7.69 3.90
CA ARG A 15 -4.45 7.36 5.03
C ARG A 15 -4.93 5.90 4.95
N ALA A 16 -5.39 5.46 3.78
CA ALA A 16 -5.84 4.07 3.59
C ALA A 16 -4.71 3.06 3.87
N PHE A 17 -3.47 3.35 3.43
CA PHE A 17 -2.30 2.52 3.71
C PHE A 17 -2.06 2.38 5.21
N TYR A 18 -2.00 3.50 5.95
CA TYR A 18 -1.72 3.46 7.39
C TYR A 18 -2.88 2.88 8.21
N ASP A 19 -4.13 3.10 7.81
CA ASP A 19 -5.29 2.47 8.44
C ASP A 19 -5.24 0.93 8.30
N ALA A 20 -4.94 0.44 7.09
CA ALA A 20 -4.79 -1.00 6.82
C ALA A 20 -3.57 -1.59 7.55
N PHE A 21 -2.46 -0.85 7.61
CA PHE A 21 -1.26 -1.23 8.35
C PHE A 21 -1.55 -1.41 9.85
N ALA A 22 -2.23 -0.44 10.47
CA ALA A 22 -2.60 -0.49 11.88
C ALA A 22 -3.48 -1.70 12.22
N ARG A 23 -4.32 -2.13 11.26
CA ARG A 23 -5.21 -3.30 11.38
C ARG A 23 -4.55 -4.63 10.98
N ARG A 24 -3.32 -4.60 10.44
CA ARG A 24 -2.59 -5.77 9.94
C ARG A 24 -3.31 -6.48 8.79
N GLU A 25 -3.98 -5.73 7.92
CA GLU A 25 -4.76 -6.26 6.81
C GLU A 25 -3.95 -6.25 5.50
N ILE A 26 -3.24 -7.35 5.21
CA ILE A 26 -2.31 -7.38 4.07
C ILE A 26 -2.97 -7.13 2.72
N GLU A 27 -4.16 -7.68 2.46
CA GLU A 27 -4.84 -7.44 1.17
C GLU A 27 -5.27 -5.98 1.03
N ALA A 28 -5.66 -5.33 2.12
CA ALA A 28 -6.01 -3.90 2.11
C ALA A 28 -4.76 -3.03 1.93
N ILE A 29 -3.63 -3.40 2.55
CA ILE A 29 -2.33 -2.76 2.28
C ILE A 29 -2.01 -2.89 0.79
N MET A 30 -2.02 -4.09 0.22
CA MET A 30 -1.67 -4.32 -1.19
C MET A 30 -2.59 -3.59 -2.17
N ALA A 31 -3.86 -3.34 -1.82
CA ALA A 31 -4.77 -2.56 -2.65
C ALA A 31 -4.39 -1.07 -2.78
N THR A 32 -3.48 -0.57 -1.94
CA THR A 32 -2.91 0.79 -2.03
C THR A 32 -1.66 0.88 -2.90
N TRP A 33 -1.08 -0.26 -3.29
CA TRP A 33 0.12 -0.31 -4.12
C TRP A 33 -0.23 -0.31 -5.62
N SER A 34 0.72 0.14 -6.43
CA SER A 34 0.64 -0.03 -7.89
C SER A 34 0.75 -1.51 -8.26
N GLU A 35 0.21 -1.89 -9.42
CA GLU A 35 0.47 -3.20 -10.04
C GLU A 35 1.78 -3.23 -10.86
N ASP A 36 2.50 -2.10 -10.93
CA ASP A 36 3.81 -2.02 -11.56
C ASP A 36 4.85 -2.86 -10.78
N ASP A 37 5.66 -3.63 -11.49
CA ASP A 37 6.68 -4.51 -10.92
C ASP A 37 7.90 -3.74 -10.36
N GLU A 38 8.04 -2.44 -10.67
CA GLU A 38 9.15 -1.60 -10.19
C GLU A 38 8.89 -0.98 -8.80
N ILE A 39 7.75 -1.24 -8.16
CA ILE A 39 7.49 -0.75 -6.81
C ILE A 39 8.38 -1.43 -5.77
N VAL A 40 8.84 -0.65 -4.78
CA VAL A 40 9.72 -1.15 -3.71
C VAL A 40 9.19 -0.78 -2.34
N CYS A 41 9.40 -1.67 -1.37
CA CYS A 41 9.13 -1.41 0.04
C CYS A 41 10.43 -1.39 0.84
N GLY A 42 10.81 -0.21 1.35
CA GLY A 42 11.97 -0.06 2.23
C GLY A 42 11.54 -0.08 3.70
N HIS A 43 11.78 -1.18 4.40
CA HIS A 43 11.50 -1.27 5.83
C HIS A 43 12.73 -0.91 6.69
N PRO A 44 12.54 -0.28 7.87
CA PRO A 44 13.64 -0.04 8.79
C PRO A 44 14.37 -1.35 9.15
N GLY A 45 15.69 -1.37 9.00
CA GLY A 45 16.51 -2.54 9.34
C GLY A 45 16.47 -3.69 8.33
N ALA A 46 15.77 -3.55 7.20
CA ALA A 46 15.99 -4.44 6.07
C ALA A 46 17.43 -4.21 5.58
N ALA A 47 18.29 -5.22 5.76
CA ALA A 47 19.60 -5.24 5.11
C ALA A 47 19.41 -5.18 3.58
N PRO A 48 20.37 -4.61 2.83
CA PRO A 48 20.35 -4.70 1.37
C PRO A 48 20.34 -6.16 0.89
#